data_AF-A0A0G0X6S0-F1
#
_entry.id   AF-A0A0G0X6S0-F1
#
_cell.length_a   1.000
_cell.length_b   1.000
_cell.length_c   1.000
_cell.angle_alpha   90.00
_cell.angle_beta   90.00
_cell.angle_gamma   90.00
#
_symmetry.space_group_name_H-M   'P 1'
#
loop_
_entity.id
_entity.type
_entity.pdbx_description
1 polymer ?
#
loop_
_entity_poly.entity_id
_entity_poly.type
_entity_poly.pdbx_seq_one_letter_code
_entity_poly.pdbx_strand_id
1 'polypeptide(L)'
;MIKQKVIMTALVLSVVGLTGYAMLNNAYAVTADKYSPLVQRLAEHFNLNENEVDEVIAEVREERHQEMMSTYSEKLDEVVEEGKLTAEQKDKILAKIEEMKDEHLGFTGLTQEERRQKMEEHRAELEQWAEENGIDESYLFGYMGGFRHGMGGKGPEGFGMGMMNGQDE
;
A
#
# COMPACT_ATOMS: atom_id res chain seq x y z
N MET A 1 -42.38 5.71 37.57
CA MET A 1 -41.04 5.85 38.19
C MET A 1 -40.38 4.48 38.05
N ILE A 2 -39.28 4.22 37.35
CA ILE A 2 -38.08 4.96 36.94
C ILE A 2 -37.62 4.46 35.56
N LYS A 3 -37.05 5.35 34.74
CA LYS A 3 -36.43 5.07 33.43
C LYS A 3 -35.00 4.56 33.63
N GLN A 4 -34.58 3.52 32.92
CA GLN A 4 -33.18 3.35 32.51
C GLN A 4 -33.12 2.83 31.07
N LYS A 5 -32.48 3.64 30.22
CA LYS A 5 -32.13 3.32 28.83
C LYS A 5 -30.82 2.53 28.87
N VAL A 6 -30.82 1.33 28.28
CA VAL A 6 -29.58 0.68 27.83
C VAL A 6 -29.81 0.26 26.39
N ILE A 7 -29.15 0.98 25.49
CA ILE A 7 -29.02 0.64 24.07
C ILE A 7 -27.94 -0.44 24.03
N MET A 8 -28.34 -1.70 23.83
CA MET A 8 -27.43 -2.73 23.33
C MET A 8 -27.71 -2.89 21.85
N THR A 9 -26.81 -2.38 21.04
CA THR A 9 -26.70 -2.69 19.61
C THR A 9 -26.33 -4.16 19.50
N ALA A 10 -27.31 -4.99 19.16
CA ALA A 10 -27.10 -6.41 18.88
C ALA A 10 -26.30 -6.55 17.58
N LEU A 11 -25.07 -7.05 17.69
CA LEU A 11 -24.21 -7.46 16.58
C LEU A 11 -24.82 -8.75 16.01
N VAL A 12 -25.69 -8.60 15.00
CA VAL A 12 -26.27 -9.75 14.28
C VAL A 12 -25.21 -10.26 13.29
N LEU A 13 -24.45 -11.26 13.72
CA LEU A 13 -23.66 -12.10 12.83
C LEU A 13 -24.61 -12.97 12.00
N SER A 14 -24.99 -12.50 10.82
CA SER A 14 -25.64 -13.35 9.82
C SER A 14 -24.60 -14.24 9.17
N VAL A 15 -24.44 -15.44 9.73
CA VAL A 15 -23.75 -16.57 9.10
C VAL A 15 -24.55 -16.97 7.87
N VAL A 16 -24.12 -16.54 6.69
CA VAL A 16 -24.47 -17.20 5.43
C VAL A 16 -23.34 -18.15 5.12
N GLY A 17 -23.60 -19.44 5.33
CA GLY A 17 -22.68 -20.50 4.97
C GLY A 17 -22.52 -20.58 3.46
N LEU A 18 -21.28 -20.40 3.00
CA LEU A 18 -20.80 -21.00 1.76
C LEU A 18 -19.71 -22.00 2.14
N THR A 19 -20.10 -23.27 2.05
CA THR A 19 -19.21 -24.42 2.04
C THR A 19 -18.16 -24.28 0.96
N GLY A 20 -16.90 -24.24 1.35
CA GLY A 20 -15.74 -24.26 0.47
C GLY A 20 -14.49 -24.60 1.28
N TYR A 21 -14.40 -25.85 1.71
CA TYR A 21 -13.21 -26.41 2.34
C TYR A 21 -12.09 -26.46 1.29
N ALA A 22 -11.33 -25.37 1.19
CA ALA A 22 -10.03 -25.34 0.56
C ALA A 22 -9.13 -24.54 1.49
N MET A 23 -8.70 -25.18 2.59
CA MET A 23 -7.43 -24.84 3.20
C MET A 23 -6.36 -25.12 2.15
N LEU A 24 -6.14 -24.16 1.27
CA LEU A 24 -4.91 -24.09 0.48
C LEU A 24 -3.82 -23.77 1.50
N ASN A 25 -3.11 -24.82 1.92
CA ASN A 25 -1.75 -24.67 2.39
C ASN A 25 -0.96 -24.08 1.21
N ASN A 26 -1.01 -22.76 1.03
CA ASN A 26 0.13 -22.06 0.49
C ASN A 26 1.21 -22.26 1.54
N ALA A 27 1.97 -23.35 1.40
CA ALA A 27 3.25 -23.48 2.05
C ALA A 27 4.06 -22.29 1.55
N TYR A 28 4.05 -21.20 2.31
CA TYR A 28 4.99 -20.12 2.12
C TYR A 28 6.35 -20.74 2.37
N ALA A 29 7.07 -21.05 1.29
CA ALA A 29 8.48 -21.33 1.38
C ALA A 29 9.15 -20.00 1.80
N VAL A 30 9.27 -19.79 3.11
CA VAL A 30 9.90 -18.61 3.71
C VAL A 30 11.38 -18.96 3.87
N THR A 31 12.18 -18.52 2.91
CA THR A 31 13.62 -18.39 3.10
C THR A 31 13.89 -17.13 3.92
N ALA A 32 14.89 -17.19 4.81
CA ALA A 32 15.28 -16.20 5.81
C ALA A 32 15.55 -14.75 5.31
N ASP A 33 15.42 -14.47 4.01
CA ASP A 33 15.66 -13.17 3.38
C ASP A 33 14.41 -12.25 3.29
N LYS A 34 13.25 -12.68 3.83
CA LYS A 34 11.97 -11.97 3.63
C LYS A 34 11.78 -10.73 4.52
N TYR A 35 12.57 -10.58 5.58
CA TYR A 35 12.34 -9.57 6.62
C TYR A 35 13.43 -8.52 6.70
N SER A 36 13.03 -7.30 7.07
CA SER A 36 13.99 -6.26 7.46
C SER A 36 14.89 -6.77 8.59
N PRO A 37 16.18 -6.41 8.62
CA PRO A 37 17.10 -6.77 9.70
C PRO A 37 16.58 -6.39 11.10
N LEU A 38 15.67 -5.41 11.18
CA LEU A 38 15.01 -5.03 12.43
C LEU A 38 14.07 -6.13 12.95
N VAL A 39 13.24 -6.71 12.06
CA VAL A 39 12.23 -7.72 12.43
C VAL A 39 12.91 -9.02 12.84
N GLN A 40 13.95 -9.44 12.12
CA GLN A 40 14.76 -10.61 12.47
C GLN A 40 15.36 -10.47 13.88
N ARG A 41 15.99 -9.33 14.19
CA ARG A 41 16.57 -9.07 15.52
C ARG A 41 15.51 -9.04 16.62
N LEU A 42 14.31 -8.53 16.35
CA LEU A 42 13.21 -8.53 17.31
C LEU A 42 12.72 -9.96 17.60
N ALA A 43 12.52 -10.76 16.55
CA ALA A 43 12.11 -12.16 16.69
C ALA A 43 13.16 -12.96 17.48
N GLU A 44 14.45 -12.81 17.17
CA GLU A 44 15.55 -13.44 17.90
C GLU A 44 15.62 -12.97 19.37
N HIS A 45 15.57 -11.66 19.62
CA HIS A 45 15.74 -11.10 20.96
C HIS A 45 14.62 -11.51 21.92
N PHE A 46 13.39 -11.60 21.42
CA PHE A 46 12.22 -12.02 22.19
C PHE A 46 11.89 -13.51 22.04
N ASN A 47 12.71 -14.25 21.28
CA ASN A 47 12.53 -15.67 21.00
C ASN A 47 11.11 -15.99 20.48
N LEU A 48 10.65 -15.19 19.52
CA LEU A 48 9.35 -15.33 18.87
C LEU A 48 9.39 -16.41 17.78
N ASN A 49 8.25 -17.03 17.52
CA ASN A 49 8.08 -17.97 16.42
C ASN A 49 8.00 -17.20 15.10
N GLU A 50 8.92 -17.46 14.17
CA GLU A 50 8.98 -16.78 12.87
C GLU A 50 7.67 -16.90 12.09
N ASN A 51 7.04 -18.08 12.08
CA ASN A 51 5.77 -18.27 11.35
C ASN A 51 4.63 -17.42 11.92
N GLU A 52 4.59 -17.25 13.26
CA GLU A 52 3.57 -16.41 13.90
C GLU A 52 3.83 -14.92 13.62
N VAL A 53 5.11 -14.52 13.58
CA VAL A 53 5.50 -13.15 13.20
C VAL A 53 5.11 -12.87 11.75
N ASP A 54 5.32 -13.82 10.85
CA ASP A 54 4.93 -13.74 9.45
C ASP A 54 3.42 -13.54 9.28
N GLU A 55 2.62 -14.33 10.00
CA GLU A 55 1.17 -14.24 10.01
C GLU A 55 0.69 -12.87 10.51
N VAL A 56 1.22 -12.38 11.63
CA VAL A 56 0.86 -11.06 12.18
C VAL A 56 1.24 -9.93 11.22
N ILE A 57 2.42 -10.01 10.58
CA ILE A 57 2.84 -9.00 9.60
C ILE A 57 1.92 -9.02 8.38
N ALA A 58 1.53 -10.20 7.90
CA ALA A 58 0.61 -10.33 6.78
C ALA A 58 -0.77 -9.75 7.12
N GLU A 59 -1.29 -10.02 8.32
CA GLU A 59 -2.54 -9.47 8.84
C GLU A 59 -2.49 -7.94 8.89
N VAL A 60 -1.47 -7.37 9.53
CA VAL A 60 -1.31 -5.90 9.63
C VAL A 60 -1.16 -5.26 8.25
N ARG A 61 -0.44 -5.90 7.31
CA ARG A 61 -0.33 -5.38 5.93
C ARG A 61 -1.68 -5.35 5.23
N GLU A 62 -2.48 -6.40 5.39
CA GLU A 62 -3.81 -6.48 4.82
C GLU A 62 -4.74 -5.42 5.41
N GLU A 63 -4.75 -5.26 6.73
CA GLU A 63 -5.53 -4.22 7.41
C GLU A 63 -5.16 -2.82 6.90
N ARG A 64 -3.86 -2.54 6.76
CA ARG A 64 -3.38 -1.24 6.26
C ARG A 64 -3.69 -1.01 4.80
N HIS A 65 -3.64 -2.07 3.97
CA HIS A 65 -4.07 -2.01 2.58
C HIS A 65 -5.56 -1.67 2.47
N GLN A 66 -6.41 -2.31 3.28
CA GLN A 66 -7.85 -2.03 3.31
C GLN A 66 -8.15 -0.60 3.79
N GLU A 67 -7.46 -0.12 4.83
CA GLU A 67 -7.58 1.28 5.31
C GLU A 67 -7.19 2.29 4.22
N MET A 68 -6.06 2.04 3.53
CA MET A 68 -5.59 2.85 2.43
C MET A 68 -6.57 2.84 1.25
N MET A 69 -7.04 1.67 0.83
CA MET A 69 -8.00 1.51 -0.25
C MET A 69 -9.34 2.20 0.06
N SER A 70 -9.85 2.08 1.28
CA SER A 70 -11.08 2.79 1.68
C SER A 70 -10.90 4.30 1.59
N THR A 71 -9.85 4.83 2.22
CA THR A 71 -9.53 6.26 2.20
C THR A 71 -9.32 6.77 0.77
N TYR A 72 -8.71 5.96 -0.08
CA TYR A 72 -8.44 6.34 -1.45
C TYR A 72 -9.70 6.31 -2.33
N SER A 73 -10.54 5.30 -2.15
CA SER A 73 -11.85 5.20 -2.80
C SER A 73 -12.72 6.43 -2.47
N GLU A 74 -12.75 6.86 -1.20
CA GLU A 74 -13.48 8.07 -0.77
C GLU A 74 -12.98 9.33 -1.47
N LYS A 75 -11.66 9.49 -1.63
CA LYS A 75 -11.09 10.62 -2.38
C LYS A 75 -11.46 10.57 -3.86
N LEU A 76 -11.47 9.38 -4.46
CA LEU A 76 -11.89 9.24 -5.85
C LEU A 76 -13.40 9.54 -6.01
N ASP A 77 -14.23 9.24 -5.02
CA ASP A 77 -15.64 9.67 -5.01
C ASP A 77 -15.77 11.19 -5.07
N GLU A 78 -15.02 11.92 -4.24
CA GLU A 78 -15.00 13.40 -4.28
C GLU A 78 -14.58 13.92 -5.68
N VAL A 79 -13.58 13.30 -6.30
CA VAL A 79 -13.10 13.68 -7.65
C VAL A 79 -14.13 13.35 -8.74
N VAL A 80 -14.91 12.28 -8.57
CA VAL A 80 -16.03 11.95 -9.47
C VAL A 80 -17.18 12.95 -9.28
N GLU A 81 -17.51 13.34 -8.05
CA GLU A 81 -18.51 14.37 -7.75
C GLU A 81 -18.10 15.74 -8.33
N GLU A 82 -16.80 16.05 -8.32
CA GLU A 82 -16.23 17.24 -8.98
C GLU A 82 -16.26 17.14 -10.52
N GLY A 83 -16.58 15.98 -11.08
CA GLY A 83 -16.65 15.72 -12.53
C GLY A 83 -15.29 15.61 -13.22
N LYS A 84 -14.21 15.45 -12.45
CA LYS A 84 -12.85 15.26 -12.98
C LYS A 84 -12.57 13.82 -13.39
N LEU A 85 -13.29 12.87 -12.80
CA LEU A 85 -13.28 11.46 -13.17
C LEU A 85 -14.71 10.98 -13.42
N THR A 86 -14.85 9.96 -14.25
CA THR A 86 -16.10 9.19 -14.35
C THR A 86 -16.11 8.04 -13.34
N ALA A 87 -17.29 7.51 -13.02
CA ALA A 87 -17.41 6.32 -12.17
C ALA A 87 -16.65 5.11 -12.76
N GLU A 88 -16.69 4.94 -14.09
CA GLU A 88 -15.94 3.88 -14.78
C GLU A 88 -14.42 4.05 -14.65
N GLN A 89 -13.93 5.29 -14.67
CA GLN A 89 -12.51 5.57 -14.48
C GLN A 89 -12.07 5.29 -13.03
N LYS A 90 -12.90 5.65 -12.04
CA LYS A 90 -12.67 5.28 -10.64
C LYS A 90 -12.50 3.77 -10.49
N ASP A 91 -13.43 2.99 -11.04
CA ASP A 91 -13.39 1.53 -10.94
C ASP A 91 -12.12 0.93 -11.57
N LYS A 92 -11.68 1.48 -12.70
CA LYS A 92 -10.41 1.10 -13.35
C LYS A 92 -9.19 1.41 -12.47
N ILE A 93 -9.17 2.58 -11.82
CA ILE A 93 -8.08 2.97 -10.91
C ILE A 93 -7.99 2.00 -9.74
N LEU A 94 -9.12 1.73 -9.08
CA LEU A 94 -9.16 0.80 -7.95
C LEU A 94 -8.70 -0.61 -8.36
N ALA A 95 -9.14 -1.09 -9.52
CA ALA A 95 -8.70 -2.39 -10.05
C ALA A 95 -7.19 -2.43 -10.33
N LYS A 96 -6.64 -1.37 -10.95
CA LYS A 96 -5.19 -1.30 -11.23
C LYS A 96 -4.36 -1.21 -9.95
N ILE A 97 -4.85 -0.51 -8.94
CA ILE A 97 -4.19 -0.45 -7.63
C ILE A 97 -4.17 -1.82 -6.95
N GLU A 98 -5.26 -2.58 -7.00
CA GLU A 98 -5.31 -3.93 -6.43
C GLU A 98 -4.35 -4.88 -7.18
N GLU A 99 -4.21 -4.74 -8.50
CA GLU A 99 -3.22 -5.47 -9.30
C GLU A 99 -1.78 -5.20 -8.83
N MET A 100 -1.48 -3.96 -8.43
CA MET A 100 -0.13 -3.53 -8.02
C MET A 100 0.20 -3.76 -6.54
N LYS A 101 -0.74 -4.26 -5.74
CA LYS A 101 -0.62 -4.41 -4.28
C LYS A 101 0.70 -5.05 -3.83
N ASP A 102 1.16 -6.07 -4.53
CA ASP A 102 2.32 -6.88 -4.15
C ASP A 102 3.65 -6.41 -4.78
N GLU A 103 3.62 -5.43 -5.69
CA GLU A 103 4.81 -5.01 -6.45
C GLU A 103 5.88 -4.33 -5.57
N HIS A 104 5.47 -3.77 -4.43
CA HIS A 104 6.36 -3.10 -3.48
C HIS A 104 7.41 -4.04 -2.84
N LEU A 105 7.20 -5.36 -2.91
CA LEU A 105 8.12 -6.36 -2.38
C LEU A 105 9.34 -6.61 -3.29
N GLY A 106 9.32 -6.10 -4.53
CA GLY A 106 10.36 -6.37 -5.52
C GLY A 106 11.62 -5.51 -5.42
N PHE A 107 11.77 -4.65 -4.40
CA PHE A 107 12.88 -3.69 -4.28
C PHE A 107 13.95 -4.07 -3.23
N THR A 108 13.73 -5.16 -2.50
CA THR A 108 14.69 -5.69 -1.53
C THR A 108 15.91 -6.28 -2.24
N GLY A 109 17.11 -5.91 -1.81
CA GLY A 109 18.36 -6.41 -2.40
C GLY A 109 18.82 -5.73 -3.69
N LEU A 110 18.00 -4.85 -4.29
CA LEU A 110 18.40 -4.06 -5.46
C LEU A 110 19.37 -2.93 -5.08
N THR A 111 20.34 -2.67 -5.95
CA THR A 111 21.16 -1.45 -5.90
C THR A 111 20.31 -0.22 -6.16
N GLN A 112 20.85 0.96 -5.86
CA GLN A 112 20.14 2.22 -6.12
C GLN A 112 19.84 2.41 -7.62
N GLU A 113 20.75 2.00 -8.50
CA GLU A 113 20.57 2.11 -9.96
C GLU A 113 19.48 1.16 -10.46
N GLU A 114 19.51 -0.12 -10.04
CA GLU A 114 18.47 -1.09 -10.39
C GLU A 114 17.09 -0.70 -9.83
N ARG A 115 17.05 -0.13 -8.61
CA ARG A 115 15.83 0.42 -8.05
C ARG A 115 15.30 1.57 -8.89
N ARG A 116 16.17 2.48 -9.34
CA ARG A 116 15.76 3.60 -10.20
C ARG A 116 15.18 3.08 -11.52
N GLN A 117 15.89 2.18 -12.20
CA GLN A 117 15.44 1.61 -13.46
C GLN A 117 14.07 0.92 -13.31
N LYS A 118 13.91 0.10 -12.27
CA LYS A 118 12.62 -0.57 -12.01
C LYS A 118 11.48 0.40 -11.69
N MET A 119 11.77 1.49 -10.98
CA MET A 119 10.78 2.55 -10.74
C MET A 119 10.44 3.32 -12.01
N GLU A 120 11.41 3.57 -12.90
CA GLU A 120 11.20 4.21 -14.20
C GLU A 120 10.35 3.33 -15.12
N GLU A 121 10.64 2.03 -15.19
CA GLU A 121 9.84 1.05 -15.94
C GLU A 121 8.39 1.00 -15.45
N HIS A 122 8.21 0.87 -14.13
CA HIS A 122 6.89 0.83 -13.53
C HIS A 122 6.12 2.14 -13.73
N ARG A 123 6.82 3.27 -13.65
CA ARG A 123 6.23 4.59 -13.93
C ARG A 123 5.78 4.69 -15.39
N ALA A 124 6.61 4.26 -16.34
CA ALA A 124 6.26 4.28 -17.76
C ALA A 124 5.06 3.38 -18.07
N GLU A 125 4.99 2.20 -17.43
CA GLU A 125 3.81 1.32 -17.55
C GLU A 125 2.53 2.02 -17.08
N LEU A 126 2.59 2.69 -15.93
CA LEU A 126 1.43 3.38 -15.37
C LEU A 126 1.03 4.61 -16.15
N GLU A 127 1.99 5.39 -16.65
CA GLU A 127 1.73 6.52 -17.55
C GLU A 127 1.01 6.03 -18.81
N GLN A 128 1.52 4.97 -19.45
CA GLN A 128 0.88 4.40 -20.63
C GLN A 128 -0.53 3.89 -20.34
N TRP A 129 -0.71 3.16 -19.24
CA TRP A 129 -2.04 2.66 -18.83
C TRP A 129 -3.01 3.81 -18.56
N ALA A 130 -2.54 4.90 -17.94
CA ALA A 130 -3.36 6.06 -17.63
C ALA A 130 -3.80 6.78 -18.91
N GLU A 131 -2.88 7.01 -19.85
CA GLU A 131 -3.16 7.58 -21.17
C GLU A 131 -4.21 6.78 -21.94
N GLU A 132 -4.04 5.44 -22.02
CA GLU A 132 -4.97 4.54 -22.72
C GLU A 132 -6.39 4.57 -22.12
N ASN A 133 -6.52 4.90 -20.84
CA ASN A 133 -7.79 4.99 -20.13
C ASN A 133 -8.29 6.43 -19.95
N GLY A 134 -7.56 7.43 -20.46
CA GLY A 134 -7.88 8.85 -20.33
C GLY A 134 -7.91 9.33 -18.88
N ILE A 135 -7.07 8.74 -18.03
CA ILE A 135 -6.96 9.03 -16.59
C ILE A 135 -5.69 9.86 -16.36
N ASP A 136 -5.75 10.83 -15.47
CA ASP A 136 -4.55 11.54 -15.02
C ASP A 136 -3.72 10.60 -14.13
N GLU A 137 -2.46 10.38 -14.52
CA GLU A 137 -1.53 9.47 -13.84
C GLU A 137 -1.33 9.80 -12.34
N SER A 138 -1.58 11.05 -11.92
CA SER A 138 -1.49 11.44 -10.52
C SER A 138 -2.46 10.68 -9.62
N TYR A 139 -3.57 10.15 -10.17
CA TYR A 139 -4.49 9.27 -9.45
C TYR A 139 -3.98 7.83 -9.28
N LEU A 140 -2.86 7.44 -9.89
CA LEU A 140 -2.19 6.16 -9.60
C LEU A 140 -1.02 6.39 -8.65
N PHE A 141 -0.19 7.39 -8.94
CA PHE A 141 0.97 7.71 -8.12
C PHE A 141 0.61 8.24 -6.75
N GLY A 142 -0.55 8.91 -6.63
CA GLY A 142 -1.08 9.36 -5.36
C GLY A 142 -1.29 8.22 -4.35
N TYR A 143 -1.77 7.06 -4.80
CA TYR A 143 -1.90 5.85 -3.97
C TYR A 143 -0.53 5.31 -3.55
N MET A 144 0.44 5.31 -4.46
CA MET A 144 1.82 4.83 -4.24
C MET A 144 2.69 5.77 -3.37
N GLY A 145 2.07 6.68 -2.59
CA GLY A 145 2.77 7.63 -1.72
C GLY A 145 3.21 8.92 -2.40
N GLY A 146 2.72 9.18 -3.62
CA GLY A 146 3.09 10.29 -4.49
C GLY A 146 2.23 11.56 -4.42
N PHE A 147 1.37 11.75 -3.41
CA PHE A 147 0.66 13.03 -3.21
C PHE A 147 1.53 14.14 -2.58
N ARG A 148 2.78 14.28 -3.01
CA ARG A 148 3.66 15.36 -2.53
C ARG A 148 4.26 16.26 -3.60
N HIS A 149 3.81 16.18 -4.85
CA HIS A 149 4.34 17.02 -5.94
C HIS A 149 3.27 17.79 -6.75
N GLY A 150 2.17 18.25 -6.12
CA GLY A 150 1.10 18.91 -6.88
C GLY A 150 0.24 19.98 -6.20
N MET A 151 0.52 20.45 -4.97
CA MET A 151 -0.23 21.56 -4.37
C MET A 151 0.70 22.54 -3.62
N GLY A 152 1.27 23.50 -4.36
CA GLY A 152 1.42 24.89 -3.91
C GLY A 152 2.13 25.21 -2.59
N GLY A 153 3.13 24.45 -2.14
CA GLY A 153 3.87 24.75 -0.91
C GLY A 153 5.38 24.65 -1.06
N LYS A 154 6.07 25.78 -1.17
CA LYS A 154 7.50 25.90 -0.80
C LYS A 154 7.64 25.52 0.68
N GLY A 155 7.88 24.24 0.97
CA GLY A 155 8.48 23.78 2.22
C GLY A 155 10.01 23.83 2.08
N PRO A 156 10.76 24.09 3.16
CA PRO A 156 12.14 24.58 3.06
C PRO A 156 13.05 23.51 2.46
N GLU A 157 13.88 23.95 1.53
CA GLU A 157 15.13 23.29 1.16
C GLU A 157 15.84 22.80 2.42
N GLY A 158 16.00 21.49 2.54
CA GLY A 158 16.70 20.92 3.68
C GLY A 158 16.43 19.44 3.81
N PHE A 159 17.07 18.63 2.99
CA PHE A 159 17.73 17.37 3.35
C PHE A 159 18.27 16.73 2.06
N GLY A 160 19.60 16.81 1.86
CA GLY A 160 20.31 15.89 0.95
C GLY A 160 21.01 16.47 -0.28
N MET A 161 21.66 17.64 -0.19
CA MET A 161 22.69 18.05 -1.15
C MET A 161 23.87 18.65 -0.38
N GLY A 162 24.97 17.90 -0.29
CA GLY A 162 26.21 18.37 0.32
C GLY A 162 26.97 17.28 1.05
N MET A 163 27.81 16.54 0.31
CA MET A 163 29.24 16.33 0.61
C MET A 163 29.94 15.82 -0.66
N MET A 164 30.05 16.70 -1.66
CA MET A 164 31.23 16.69 -2.52
C MET A 164 32.29 17.47 -1.75
N ASN A 165 33.22 16.75 -1.12
CA ASN A 165 34.53 17.31 -0.81
C ASN A 165 35.53 16.49 -1.59
N GLY A 166 35.91 17.03 -2.76
CA GLY A 166 37.22 16.76 -3.32
C GLY A 166 38.27 17.27 -2.34
N GLN A 167 39.19 16.40 -1.96
CA GLN A 167 40.50 16.83 -1.49
C GLN A 167 41.40 16.79 -2.72
N ASP A 168 41.51 17.96 -3.35
CA ASP A 168 42.75 18.35 -4.02
C ASP A 168 43.69 18.82 -2.91
N GLU A 169 44.76 18.06 -2.66
CA GLU A 169 46.11 18.52 -2.28
C GLU A 169 47.11 17.35 -2.33
#